data_AF-B6Q778-F1
#
_entry.id   AF-B6Q778-F1
#
_cell.length_a   1.000
_cell.length_b   1.000
_cell.length_c   1.000
_cell.angle_alpha   90.00
_cell.angle_beta   90.00
_cell.angle_gamma   90.00
#
_symmetry.space_group_name_H-M   'P 1'
#
loop_
_entity.id
_entity.type
_entity.pdbx_description
1 polymer ?
#
loop_
_entity_poly.entity_id
_entity_poly.type
_entity_poly.pdbx_seq_one_letter_code
_entity_poly.pdbx_strand_id
1 'polypeptide(L)'
;METTNKKKIHSLILFPFARHLLNIPKAPPSQNHHDLPSFFAYAKQTALPESTTTYVGTKYEYIVQSTLRRFAFDLERIGGRDDAGIDLVGTWHVPGRELAPFRVIVQCKALKTKLGPNLVRELEGAFRHSPVGWRTSEKVAILVSPREATKGVRDTLTRSSYPLFWMMMESDGSLKQVLWNSKVEELGLAPLGVETRYSQVADNASVDRPRPDVGLTWGGSDIPDMNCVEEKISQKEAEWLSTWGCQGLPETQRYELLTVLENSYPEMAREILHGSVIEDSDAKKAQILQLLKDKFKY
;
A
#
# COMPACT_ATOMS: atom_id res chain seq x y z
N MET A 1 -34.37 -8.13 -17.53
CA MET A 1 -33.01 -8.26 -18.11
C MET A 1 -32.25 -7.03 -17.72
N GLU A 2 -31.65 -7.06 -16.52
CA GLU A 2 -30.98 -5.91 -15.92
C GLU A 2 -29.48 -6.10 -16.16
N THR A 3 -28.96 -5.42 -17.17
CA THR A 3 -27.53 -5.42 -17.50
C THR A 3 -26.79 -4.61 -16.46
N THR A 4 -26.26 -5.29 -15.43
CA THR A 4 -25.33 -4.70 -14.47
C THR A 4 -24.07 -4.28 -15.21
N ASN A 5 -23.96 -2.98 -15.46
CA ASN A 5 -22.81 -2.35 -16.08
C ASN A 5 -21.61 -2.51 -15.15
N LYS A 6 -20.79 -3.54 -15.36
CA LYS A 6 -19.48 -3.71 -14.71
C LYS A 6 -18.62 -2.53 -15.15
N LYS A 7 -18.63 -1.44 -14.37
CA LYS A 7 -17.61 -0.38 -14.48
C LYS A 7 -16.25 -1.07 -14.45
N LYS A 8 -15.50 -0.99 -15.55
CA LYS A 8 -14.08 -1.33 -15.58
C LYS A 8 -13.41 -0.46 -14.51
N ILE A 9 -13.02 -1.08 -13.41
CA ILE A 9 -12.26 -0.43 -12.33
C ILE A 9 -10.85 -0.24 -12.89
N HIS A 10 -10.63 0.90 -13.54
CA HIS A 10 -9.28 1.38 -13.76
C HIS A 10 -8.72 1.76 -12.40
N SER A 11 -7.57 1.19 -12.03
CA SER A 11 -6.77 1.65 -10.89
C SER A 11 -6.56 3.15 -11.06
N LEU A 12 -7.03 3.94 -10.09
CA LEU A 12 -6.75 5.37 -10.04
C LEU A 12 -5.40 5.51 -9.36
N ILE A 13 -4.32 5.24 -10.10
CA ILE A 13 -2.95 5.46 -9.61
C ILE A 13 -2.90 6.84 -8.95
N LEU A 14 -2.46 6.91 -7.69
CA LEU A 14 -2.33 8.18 -6.98
C LEU A 14 -1.53 9.15 -7.84
N PHE A 15 -2.17 10.25 -8.25
CA PHE A 15 -1.55 11.24 -9.11
C PHE A 15 -0.31 11.85 -8.44
N PRO A 16 0.69 12.30 -9.22
CA PRO A 16 1.89 13.00 -8.73
C PRO A 16 1.64 14.00 -7.60
N PHE A 17 0.59 14.81 -7.70
CA PHE A 17 0.18 15.75 -6.66
C PHE A 17 -0.16 15.04 -5.34
N ALA A 18 -1.10 14.09 -5.38
CA ALA A 18 -1.52 13.32 -4.20
C ALA A 18 -0.35 12.55 -3.57
N ARG A 19 0.57 12.01 -4.38
CA ARG A 19 1.77 11.34 -3.85
C ARG A 19 2.68 12.31 -3.11
N HIS A 20 2.87 13.53 -3.65
CA HIS A 20 3.64 14.57 -2.98
C HIS A 20 2.98 15.00 -1.67
N LEU A 21 1.67 15.26 -1.70
CA LEU A 21 0.84 15.61 -0.54
C LEU A 21 1.00 14.61 0.61
N LEU A 22 1.06 13.33 0.28
CA LEU A 22 1.16 12.20 1.21
C LEU A 22 2.62 11.80 1.49
N ASN A 23 3.57 12.58 0.97
CA ASN A 23 5.02 12.33 1.03
C ASN A 23 5.41 10.92 0.58
N ILE A 24 4.68 10.32 -0.37
CA ILE A 24 4.86 8.94 -0.80
C ILE A 24 6.13 8.86 -1.65
N PRO A 25 7.16 8.10 -1.23
CA PRO A 25 8.37 7.95 -2.01
C PRO A 25 8.06 7.28 -3.35
N LYS A 26 8.86 7.59 -4.37
CA LYS A 26 8.78 6.91 -5.66
C LYS A 26 9.62 5.64 -5.63
N ALA A 27 9.03 4.49 -5.92
CA ALA A 27 9.82 3.28 -6.07
C ALA A 27 10.59 3.33 -7.40
N PRO A 28 11.76 2.65 -7.49
CA PRO A 28 12.44 2.50 -8.76
C PRO A 28 11.53 1.74 -9.74
N PRO A 29 11.39 2.22 -10.99
CA PRO A 29 10.53 1.56 -11.96
C PRO A 29 11.08 0.19 -12.33
N SER A 30 10.20 -0.80 -12.38
CA SER A 30 10.54 -2.10 -13.00
C SER A 30 10.72 -1.92 -14.51
N GLN A 31 11.80 -2.50 -15.06
CA GLN A 31 12.19 -2.23 -16.45
C GLN A 31 11.33 -2.95 -17.49
N ASN A 32 10.82 -4.14 -17.16
CA ASN A 32 10.22 -5.04 -18.17
C ASN A 32 8.72 -5.25 -18.01
N HIS A 33 8.20 -5.12 -16.78
CA HIS A 33 6.81 -5.39 -16.44
C HIS A 33 6.45 -4.68 -15.14
N HIS A 34 5.21 -4.22 -15.01
CA HIS A 34 4.74 -3.45 -13.85
C HIS A 34 3.45 -4.02 -13.24
N ASP A 35 2.86 -5.02 -13.87
CA ASP A 35 1.65 -5.71 -13.42
C ASP A 35 1.64 -7.17 -13.93
N LEU A 36 0.64 -7.93 -13.50
CA LEU A 36 0.51 -9.34 -13.90
C LEU A 36 0.34 -9.52 -15.42
N PRO A 37 -0.51 -8.74 -16.13
CA PRO A 37 -0.63 -8.84 -17.59
C PRO A 37 0.69 -8.55 -18.34
N SER A 38 1.40 -7.48 -18.00
CA SER A 38 2.69 -7.14 -18.62
C SER A 38 3.76 -8.19 -18.31
N PHE A 39 3.75 -8.78 -17.11
CA PHE A 39 4.63 -9.89 -16.77
C PHE A 39 4.36 -11.14 -17.62
N PHE A 40 3.10 -11.51 -17.86
CA PHE A 40 2.78 -12.64 -18.74
C PHE A 40 3.21 -12.37 -20.19
N ALA A 41 3.03 -11.14 -20.67
CA ALA A 41 3.52 -10.74 -21.99
C ALA A 41 5.06 -10.88 -22.09
N TYR A 42 5.78 -10.39 -21.08
CA TYR A 42 7.23 -10.52 -20.97
C TYR A 42 7.69 -11.97 -20.92
N ALA A 43 7.08 -12.81 -20.08
CA ALA A 43 7.43 -14.22 -19.93
C ALA A 43 7.24 -14.98 -21.25
N LYS A 44 6.15 -14.70 -21.98
CA LYS A 44 5.91 -15.25 -23.31
C LYS A 44 6.95 -14.79 -24.33
N GLN A 45 7.27 -13.49 -24.35
CA GLN A 45 8.24 -12.92 -25.29
C GLN A 45 9.67 -13.45 -25.09
N THR A 46 10.05 -13.67 -23.84
CA THR A 46 11.38 -14.16 -23.45
C THR A 46 11.46 -15.67 -23.32
N ALA A 47 10.36 -16.38 -23.60
CA ALA A 47 10.23 -17.82 -23.40
C ALA A 47 10.61 -18.31 -21.98
N LEU A 48 10.30 -17.51 -20.96
CA LEU A 48 10.55 -17.85 -19.55
C LEU A 48 9.65 -19.03 -19.13
N PRO A 49 10.20 -20.20 -18.75
CA PRO A 49 9.39 -21.35 -18.41
C PRO A 49 8.63 -21.17 -17.09
N GLU A 50 7.36 -21.60 -17.06
CA GLU A 50 6.47 -21.45 -15.90
C GLU A 50 6.91 -22.25 -14.66
N SER A 51 7.75 -23.26 -14.85
CA SER A 51 8.30 -24.09 -13.78
C SER A 51 9.47 -23.44 -13.02
N THR A 52 10.01 -22.33 -13.53
CA THR A 52 11.15 -21.65 -12.92
C THR A 52 10.76 -20.94 -11.62
N THR A 53 11.69 -20.88 -10.68
CA THR A 53 11.50 -20.13 -9.42
C THR A 53 11.26 -18.64 -9.67
N THR A 54 11.91 -18.06 -10.68
CA THR A 54 11.68 -16.69 -11.11
C THR A 54 10.24 -16.49 -11.57
N TYR A 55 9.71 -17.34 -12.47
CA TYR A 55 8.34 -17.19 -12.93
C TYR A 55 7.32 -17.31 -11.78
N VAL A 56 7.47 -18.35 -10.96
CA VAL A 56 6.57 -18.61 -9.84
C VAL A 56 6.63 -17.48 -8.81
N GLY A 57 7.84 -17.01 -8.47
CA GLY A 57 8.05 -15.90 -7.54
C GLY A 57 7.45 -14.59 -8.04
N THR A 58 7.81 -14.16 -9.25
CA THR A 58 7.32 -12.90 -9.83
C THR A 58 5.79 -12.91 -10.02
N LYS A 59 5.22 -14.04 -10.46
CA LYS A 59 3.76 -14.20 -10.52
C LYS A 59 3.12 -14.02 -9.14
N TYR A 60 3.70 -14.65 -8.11
CA TYR A 60 3.18 -14.58 -6.75
C TYR A 60 3.26 -13.16 -6.17
N GLU A 61 4.36 -12.45 -6.39
CA GLU A 61 4.53 -11.05 -5.99
C GLU A 61 3.44 -10.15 -6.58
N TYR A 62 3.12 -10.28 -7.87
CA TYR A 62 2.02 -9.51 -8.50
C TYR A 62 0.63 -9.87 -7.97
N ILE A 63 0.40 -11.14 -7.63
CA ILE A 63 -0.84 -11.57 -6.99
C ILE A 63 -0.97 -10.94 -5.62
N VAL A 64 0.10 -10.94 -4.81
CA VAL A 64 0.13 -10.26 -3.51
C VAL A 64 -0.11 -8.77 -3.66
N GLN A 65 0.61 -8.10 -4.56
CA GLN A 65 0.48 -6.67 -4.84
C GLN A 65 -0.98 -6.30 -5.18
N SER A 66 -1.59 -7.01 -6.13
CA SER A 66 -2.96 -6.73 -6.56
C SER A 66 -4.01 -7.07 -5.50
N THR A 67 -3.81 -8.18 -4.78
CA THR A 67 -4.71 -8.65 -3.73
C THR A 67 -4.78 -7.69 -2.55
N LEU A 68 -3.64 -7.16 -2.12
CA LEU A 68 -3.57 -6.29 -0.95
C LEU A 68 -4.23 -4.92 -1.19
N ARG A 69 -4.50 -4.52 -2.45
CA ARG A 69 -5.35 -3.35 -2.73
C ARG A 69 -6.74 -3.46 -2.09
N ARG A 70 -7.27 -4.66 -1.87
CA ARG A 70 -8.55 -4.87 -1.16
C ARG A 70 -8.53 -4.40 0.30
N PHE A 71 -7.36 -4.15 0.87
CA PHE A 71 -7.16 -3.73 2.25
C PHE A 71 -6.42 -2.37 2.32
N ALA A 72 -6.62 -1.50 1.33
CA ALA A 72 -6.05 -0.16 1.24
C ALA A 72 -4.50 -0.10 1.17
N PHE A 73 -3.87 -1.14 0.64
CA PHE A 73 -2.45 -1.07 0.30
C PHE A 73 -2.26 -0.53 -1.12
N ASP A 74 -1.32 0.39 -1.27
CA ASP A 74 -0.76 0.79 -2.56
C ASP A 74 0.70 0.33 -2.61
N LEU A 75 0.99 -0.66 -3.46
CA LEU A 75 2.27 -1.36 -3.48
C LEU A 75 2.87 -1.36 -4.89
N GLU A 76 4.18 -1.19 -4.94
CA GLU A 76 5.00 -1.24 -6.13
C GLU A 76 6.05 -2.34 -5.98
N ARG A 77 6.20 -3.15 -7.02
CA ARG A 77 7.20 -4.22 -7.06
C ARG A 77 8.58 -3.65 -7.31
N ILE A 78 9.54 -3.99 -6.44
CA ILE A 78 10.96 -3.67 -6.60
C ILE A 78 11.88 -4.91 -6.66
N GLY A 79 11.31 -6.10 -6.47
CA GLY A 79 12.05 -7.36 -6.38
C GLY A 79 13.02 -7.59 -7.53
N GLY A 80 14.26 -7.91 -7.22
CA GLY A 80 15.37 -7.97 -8.17
C GLY A 80 16.72 -8.27 -7.52
N ARG A 81 17.81 -8.05 -8.24
CA ARG A 81 19.15 -8.18 -7.66
C ARG A 81 19.38 -7.02 -6.68
N ASP A 82 19.97 -7.32 -5.51
CA ASP A 82 20.35 -6.35 -4.47
C ASP A 82 19.18 -5.63 -3.74
N ASP A 83 17.99 -6.25 -3.70
CA ASP A 83 16.79 -5.72 -3.06
C ASP A 83 16.72 -5.97 -1.53
N ALA A 84 17.78 -6.49 -0.92
CA ALA A 84 17.83 -6.93 0.48
C ALA A 84 16.71 -7.91 0.90
N GLY A 85 16.12 -8.63 -0.06
CA GLY A 85 15.01 -9.53 0.14
C GLY A 85 13.64 -8.85 0.24
N ILE A 86 13.52 -7.61 -0.22
CA ILE A 86 12.26 -6.85 -0.27
C ILE A 86 11.70 -6.92 -1.69
N ASP A 87 10.53 -7.52 -1.83
CA ASP A 87 9.91 -7.74 -3.13
C ASP A 87 8.98 -6.59 -3.52
N LEU A 88 8.22 -6.04 -2.55
CA LEU A 88 7.33 -4.91 -2.75
C LEU A 88 7.58 -3.82 -1.70
N VAL A 89 7.35 -2.57 -2.09
CA VAL A 89 7.32 -1.41 -1.20
C VAL A 89 6.10 -0.55 -1.49
N GLY A 90 5.64 0.21 -0.51
CA GLY A 90 4.54 1.14 -0.75
C GLY A 90 3.96 1.71 0.52
N THR A 91 2.65 1.94 0.50
CA THR A 91 1.91 2.56 1.59
C THR A 91 0.67 1.78 1.99
N TRP A 92 0.27 1.94 3.24
CA TRP A 92 -0.99 1.43 3.77
C TRP A 92 -1.83 2.56 4.34
N HIS A 93 -3.02 2.73 3.77
CA HIS A 93 -3.94 3.82 4.06
C HIS A 93 -5.06 3.33 4.98
N VAL A 94 -4.82 3.35 6.29
CA VAL A 94 -5.83 2.94 7.27
C VAL A 94 -6.83 4.08 7.55
N PRO A 95 -8.10 3.77 7.88
CA PRO A 95 -9.10 4.79 8.19
C PRO A 95 -8.68 5.71 9.35
N GLY A 96 -8.97 7.00 9.23
CA GLY A 96 -8.58 8.03 10.20
C GLY A 96 -7.14 8.52 10.05
N ARG A 97 -6.39 8.01 9.06
CA ARG A 97 -5.02 8.43 8.72
C ARG A 97 -4.86 8.67 7.22
N GLU A 98 -5.86 9.28 6.58
CA GLU A 98 -5.89 9.41 5.12
C GLU A 98 -4.69 10.20 4.55
N LEU A 99 -4.19 11.18 5.32
CA LEU A 99 -3.07 12.05 4.91
C LEU A 99 -1.71 11.61 5.47
N ALA A 100 -1.66 10.54 6.27
CA ALA A 100 -0.44 10.04 6.91
C ALA A 100 -0.38 8.51 6.84
N PRO A 101 -0.24 7.93 5.63
CA PRO A 101 -0.23 6.48 5.45
C PRO A 101 1.06 5.87 5.99
N PHE A 102 0.97 4.63 6.49
CA PHE A 102 2.14 3.88 6.93
C PHE A 102 3.02 3.50 5.75
N ARG A 103 4.34 3.51 5.94
CA ARG A 103 5.28 2.89 5.01
C ARG A 103 5.19 1.37 5.14
N VAL A 104 5.26 0.67 4.01
CA VAL A 104 5.18 -0.78 3.97
C VAL A 104 6.35 -1.31 3.16
N ILE A 105 6.99 -2.34 3.70
CA ILE A 105 7.83 -3.25 2.91
C ILE A 105 7.21 -4.64 2.96
N VAL A 106 7.28 -5.37 1.86
CA VAL A 106 6.72 -6.71 1.75
C VAL A 106 7.76 -7.66 1.20
N GLN A 107 7.89 -8.80 1.85
CA GLN A 107 8.64 -9.94 1.37
C GLN A 107 7.66 -11.07 0.99
N CYS A 108 7.79 -11.60 -0.22
CA CYS A 108 6.97 -12.65 -0.80
C CYS A 108 7.77 -13.95 -0.88
N LYS A 109 7.28 -15.02 -0.24
CA LYS A 109 7.95 -16.34 -0.28
C LYS A 109 7.00 -17.41 -0.82
N ALA A 110 7.10 -17.68 -2.12
CA ALA A 110 6.31 -18.69 -2.84
C ALA A 110 6.86 -20.13 -2.67
N LEU A 111 7.15 -20.57 -1.44
CA LEU A 111 7.77 -21.88 -1.19
C LEU A 111 6.72 -22.98 -0.94
N LYS A 112 7.01 -24.18 -1.46
CA LYS A 112 6.17 -25.37 -1.22
C LYS A 112 6.42 -26.03 0.14
N THR A 113 7.52 -25.72 0.82
CA THR A 113 7.87 -26.32 2.12
C THR A 113 7.31 -25.51 3.29
N LYS A 114 7.27 -26.10 4.48
CA LYS A 114 6.96 -25.36 5.71
C LYS A 114 8.00 -24.25 5.92
N LEU A 115 7.53 -23.11 6.43
CA LEU A 115 8.36 -21.94 6.67
C LEU A 115 8.77 -21.84 8.14
N GLY A 116 10.04 -21.53 8.35
CA GLY A 116 10.67 -21.53 9.66
C GLY A 116 10.85 -20.14 10.27
N PRO A 117 11.25 -20.07 11.55
CA PRO A 117 11.54 -18.84 12.26
C PRO A 117 12.65 -17.97 11.65
N ASN A 118 13.50 -18.56 10.80
CA ASN A 118 14.58 -17.85 10.11
C ASN A 118 14.04 -16.72 9.21
N LEU A 119 12.86 -16.91 8.60
CA LEU A 119 12.28 -15.89 7.73
C LEU A 119 11.82 -14.64 8.47
N VAL A 120 11.39 -14.78 9.74
CA VAL A 120 11.09 -13.61 10.57
C VAL A 120 12.36 -12.78 10.79
N ARG A 121 13.49 -13.44 11.07
CA ARG A 121 14.79 -12.76 11.24
C ARG A 121 15.30 -12.12 9.94
N GLU A 122 15.06 -12.77 8.81
CA GLU A 122 15.32 -12.20 7.47
C GLU A 122 14.50 -10.93 7.26
N LEU A 123 13.20 -10.97 7.58
CA LEU A 123 12.31 -9.81 7.51
C LEU A 123 12.74 -8.67 8.44
N GLU A 124 13.24 -8.97 9.65
CA GLU A 124 13.83 -7.95 10.54
C GLU A 124 15.06 -7.28 9.88
N GLY A 125 15.89 -8.07 9.19
CA GLY A 125 17.00 -7.57 8.39
C GLY A 125 16.54 -6.61 7.30
N ALA A 126 15.50 -6.99 6.56
CA ALA A 126 14.87 -6.15 5.52
C ALA A 126 14.24 -4.88 6.11
N PHE A 127 13.62 -4.95 7.30
CA PHE A 127 13.09 -3.79 8.00
C PHE A 127 14.18 -2.77 8.33
N ARG A 128 15.36 -3.22 8.78
CA ARG A 128 16.50 -2.34 9.06
C ARG A 128 17.07 -1.72 7.79
N HIS A 129 17.20 -2.51 6.72
CA HIS A 129 17.83 -2.09 5.47
C HIS A 129 16.82 -1.61 4.41
N SER A 130 15.65 -1.13 4.84
CA SER A 130 14.63 -0.66 3.89
C SER A 130 15.18 0.41 2.94
N PRO A 131 14.63 0.54 1.72
CA PRO A 131 15.06 1.54 0.76
C PRO A 131 14.89 2.97 1.28
N VAL A 132 15.62 3.91 0.67
CA VAL A 132 15.46 5.34 0.93
C VAL A 132 13.99 5.73 0.68
N GLY A 133 13.41 6.53 1.58
CA GLY A 133 11.97 6.87 1.59
C GLY A 133 11.12 5.93 2.46
N TRP A 134 11.54 4.69 2.66
CA TRP A 134 10.93 3.72 3.59
C TRP A 134 11.76 3.52 4.86
N ARG A 135 12.65 4.46 5.20
CA ARG A 135 13.36 4.47 6.49
C ARG A 135 12.67 5.44 7.45
N THR A 136 11.50 5.05 7.94
CA THR A 136 10.67 5.85 8.86
C THR A 136 10.33 5.07 10.13
N SER A 137 9.92 5.78 11.18
CA SER A 137 9.35 5.18 12.39
C SER A 137 7.95 4.61 12.14
N GLU A 138 7.17 5.26 11.28
CA GLU A 138 5.82 4.83 10.88
C GLU A 138 5.87 3.87 9.70
N LYS A 139 6.39 2.66 9.98
CA LYS A 139 6.60 1.61 8.99
C LYS A 139 6.25 0.26 9.54
N VAL A 140 5.68 -0.60 8.69
CA VAL A 140 5.47 -2.02 8.97
C VAL A 140 6.21 -2.88 7.94
N ALA A 141 6.59 -4.10 8.34
CA ALA A 141 7.09 -5.11 7.41
C ALA A 141 6.18 -6.32 7.39
N ILE A 142 5.93 -6.84 6.19
CA ILE A 142 4.99 -7.94 5.97
C ILE A 142 5.71 -9.07 5.27
N LEU A 143 5.60 -10.29 5.81
CA LEU A 143 5.94 -11.49 5.05
C LEU A 143 4.66 -12.18 4.58
N VAL A 144 4.57 -12.38 3.26
CA VAL A 144 3.45 -13.06 2.62
C VAL A 144 3.90 -14.40 2.04
N SER A 145 3.19 -15.46 2.36
CA SER A 145 3.49 -16.81 1.85
C SER A 145 2.24 -17.68 1.71
N PRO A 146 2.26 -18.75 0.90
CA PRO A 146 1.14 -19.69 0.80
C PRO A 146 1.10 -20.69 1.96
N ARG A 147 1.83 -20.41 3.05
CA ARG A 147 2.03 -21.32 4.18
C ARG A 147 1.60 -20.67 5.48
N GLU A 148 0.90 -21.46 6.28
CA GLU A 148 0.48 -21.06 7.61
C GLU A 148 1.69 -20.84 8.50
N ALA A 149 1.62 -19.85 9.40
CA ALA A 149 2.64 -19.65 10.40
C ALA A 149 2.77 -20.89 11.28
N THR A 150 3.98 -21.41 11.42
CA THR A 150 4.27 -22.47 12.40
C THR A 150 4.31 -21.88 13.81
N LYS A 151 4.27 -22.72 14.86
CA LYS A 151 4.46 -22.25 16.24
C LYS A 151 5.76 -21.45 16.39
N GLY A 152 6.87 -21.93 15.82
CA GLY A 152 8.14 -21.22 15.89
C GLY A 152 8.14 -19.87 15.18
N VAL A 153 7.38 -19.74 14.07
CA VAL A 153 7.16 -18.45 13.39
C VAL A 153 6.38 -17.50 14.30
N ARG A 154 5.24 -17.95 14.87
CA ARG A 154 4.43 -17.17 15.81
C ARG A 154 5.26 -16.68 17.00
N ASP A 155 5.96 -17.59 17.66
CA ASP A 155 6.79 -17.29 18.83
C ASP A 155 7.90 -16.27 18.49
N THR A 156 8.47 -16.33 17.28
CA THR A 156 9.53 -15.40 16.86
C THR A 156 8.97 -14.04 16.44
N LEU A 157 7.82 -14.02 15.76
CA LEU A 157 7.09 -12.81 15.41
C LEU A 157 6.75 -12.02 16.69
N THR A 158 6.18 -12.68 17.70
CA THR A 158 5.82 -12.06 18.98
C THR A 158 7.02 -11.47 19.72
N ARG A 159 8.21 -12.09 19.64
CA ARG A 159 9.43 -11.59 20.31
C ARG A 159 10.14 -10.47 19.55
N SER A 160 9.78 -10.22 18.28
CA SER A 160 10.44 -9.20 17.49
C SER A 160 10.21 -7.81 18.09
N SER A 161 11.25 -6.97 18.08
CA SER A 161 11.13 -5.56 18.47
C SER A 161 10.65 -4.66 17.33
N TYR A 162 10.41 -5.22 16.13
CA TYR A 162 9.90 -4.50 14.98
C TYR A 162 8.41 -4.76 14.75
N PRO A 163 7.67 -3.82 14.14
CA PRO A 163 6.26 -3.99 13.78
C PRO A 163 6.13 -4.90 12.56
N LEU A 164 5.88 -6.19 12.82
CA LEU A 164 5.92 -7.24 11.80
C LEU A 164 4.55 -7.89 11.60
N PHE A 165 4.25 -8.23 10.35
CA PHE A 165 3.11 -9.02 9.95
C PHE A 165 3.53 -10.35 9.31
N TRP A 166 2.70 -11.36 9.51
CA TRP A 166 2.69 -12.60 8.75
C TRP A 166 1.33 -12.75 8.06
N MET A 167 1.34 -12.99 6.75
CA MET A 167 0.13 -13.25 5.98
C MET A 167 0.24 -14.58 5.24
N MET A 168 -0.73 -15.47 5.46
CA MET A 168 -0.92 -16.64 4.60
C MET A 168 -1.84 -16.26 3.45
N MET A 169 -1.30 -16.19 2.23
CA MET A 169 -2.06 -15.95 1.01
C MET A 169 -1.77 -17.05 -0.01
N GLU A 170 -2.83 -17.72 -0.46
CA GLU A 170 -2.73 -18.77 -1.48
C GLU A 170 -2.35 -18.19 -2.85
N SER A 171 -1.97 -19.07 -3.79
CA SER A 171 -1.50 -18.67 -5.12
C SER A 171 -2.56 -18.02 -6.00
N ASP A 172 -3.82 -18.02 -5.58
CA ASP A 172 -4.96 -17.37 -6.23
C ASP A 172 -5.29 -15.99 -5.62
N GLY A 173 -4.59 -15.57 -4.55
CA GLY A 173 -4.87 -14.33 -3.82
C GLY A 173 -5.84 -14.50 -2.64
N SER A 174 -6.27 -15.72 -2.33
CA SER A 174 -7.11 -15.99 -1.16
C SER A 174 -6.30 -15.81 0.12
N LEU A 175 -6.67 -14.82 0.94
CA LEU A 175 -6.02 -14.54 2.21
C LEU A 175 -6.63 -15.44 3.29
N LYS A 176 -5.82 -16.27 3.95
CA LYS A 176 -6.28 -17.32 4.88
C LYS A 176 -5.88 -17.08 6.33
N GLN A 177 -4.85 -16.27 6.58
CA GLN A 177 -4.37 -15.94 7.93
C GLN A 177 -3.65 -14.60 7.89
N VAL A 178 -3.88 -13.77 8.90
CA VAL A 178 -3.08 -12.58 9.17
C VAL A 178 -2.72 -12.58 10.65
N LEU A 179 -1.45 -12.34 10.94
CA LEU A 179 -0.91 -12.24 12.30
C LEU A 179 0.02 -11.03 12.37
N TRP A 180 0.09 -10.41 13.54
CA TRP A 180 1.06 -9.36 13.84
C TRP A 180 1.52 -9.47 15.29
N ASN A 181 2.57 -8.72 15.66
CA ASN A 181 3.03 -8.60 17.03
C ASN A 181 2.58 -7.28 17.68
N SER A 182 2.78 -7.14 19.00
CA SER A 182 2.35 -5.96 19.76
C SER A 182 2.97 -4.65 19.27
N LYS A 183 4.13 -4.71 18.58
CA LYS A 183 4.77 -3.52 18.01
C LYS A 183 3.96 -2.87 16.91
N VAL A 184 3.13 -3.62 16.21
CA VAL A 184 2.15 -3.08 15.26
C VAL A 184 1.09 -2.26 16.00
N GLU A 185 0.58 -2.76 17.12
CA GLU A 185 -0.44 -2.06 17.91
C GLU A 185 0.12 -0.77 18.53
N GLU A 186 1.38 -0.81 19.01
CA GLU A 186 2.12 0.36 19.53
C GLU A 186 2.31 1.47 18.48
N LEU A 187 2.27 1.15 17.18
CA LEU A 187 2.28 2.15 16.09
C LEU A 187 0.92 2.85 15.88
N GLY A 188 -0.09 2.52 16.69
CA GLY A 188 -1.44 3.06 16.55
C GLY A 188 -2.36 2.21 15.67
N LEU A 189 -2.00 0.95 15.39
CA LEU A 189 -2.84 -0.02 14.68
C LEU A 189 -3.66 -0.90 15.63
N ALA A 190 -3.85 -0.49 16.89
CA ALA A 190 -4.67 -1.20 17.87
C ALA A 190 -6.13 -1.50 17.41
N PRO A 191 -6.80 -0.65 16.59
CA PRO A 191 -8.14 -0.98 16.07
C PRO A 191 -8.16 -2.07 14.99
N LEU A 192 -6.99 -2.56 14.54
CA LEU A 192 -6.89 -3.57 13.49
C LEU A 192 -7.44 -4.92 14.00
N GLY A 193 -8.29 -5.54 13.19
CA GLY A 193 -8.86 -6.85 13.45
C GLY A 193 -8.73 -7.80 12.25
N VAL A 194 -9.01 -9.07 12.51
CA VAL A 194 -9.17 -10.10 11.48
C VAL A 194 -10.56 -10.72 11.62
N GLU A 195 -11.30 -10.77 10.52
CA GLU A 195 -12.60 -11.43 10.47
C GLU A 195 -12.58 -12.60 9.49
N THR A 196 -13.25 -13.69 9.84
CA THR A 196 -13.36 -14.88 8.99
C THR A 196 -14.56 -14.76 8.06
N ARG A 197 -14.33 -14.91 6.76
CA ARG A 197 -15.33 -14.80 5.69
C ARG A 197 -15.56 -16.18 5.08
N TYR A 198 -16.79 -16.68 5.22
CA TYR A 198 -17.20 -17.95 4.62
C TYR A 198 -17.78 -17.68 3.23
N SER A 199 -17.17 -18.23 2.19
CA SER A 199 -17.76 -18.22 0.85
C SER A 199 -19.03 -19.08 0.86
N GLN A 200 -20.19 -18.48 0.60
CA GLN A 200 -21.41 -19.23 0.33
C GLN A 200 -21.30 -19.87 -1.06
N VAL A 201 -20.57 -20.97 -1.18
CA VAL A 201 -20.67 -21.87 -2.33
C VAL A 201 -21.39 -23.12 -1.85
N ALA A 202 -22.58 -23.29 -2.42
CA ALA A 202 -23.57 -24.29 -2.12
C ALA A 202 -23.03 -25.72 -2.12
N ASP A 203 -23.68 -26.53 -1.28
CA ASP A 203 -23.75 -27.98 -1.27
C ASP A 203 -23.18 -28.64 -2.54
N ASN A 204 -21.99 -29.22 -2.41
CA ASN A 204 -21.65 -30.47 -3.07
C ASN A 204 -20.55 -31.17 -2.27
N ALA A 205 -20.82 -32.42 -1.97
CA ALA A 205 -19.97 -33.32 -1.18
C ALA A 205 -18.53 -33.37 -1.72
N SER A 206 -17.64 -32.62 -1.08
CA SER A 206 -16.20 -32.86 -1.11
C SER A 206 -15.71 -32.99 0.33
N VAL A 207 -14.82 -33.95 0.56
CA VAL A 207 -14.37 -34.40 1.89
C VAL A 207 -13.47 -33.36 2.58
N ASP A 208 -12.97 -32.36 1.85
CA ASP A 208 -12.22 -31.22 2.38
C ASP A 208 -13.03 -29.93 2.18
N ARG A 209 -13.55 -29.36 3.27
CA ARG A 209 -14.10 -28.00 3.21
C ARG A 209 -12.95 -27.01 3.00
N PRO A 210 -13.01 -26.14 1.98
CA PRO A 210 -11.97 -25.13 1.78
C PRO A 210 -11.89 -24.23 3.03
N ARG A 211 -10.67 -23.89 3.44
CA ARG A 211 -10.46 -22.96 4.57
C ARG A 211 -11.14 -21.62 4.24
N PRO A 212 -11.85 -21.02 5.20
CA PRO A 212 -12.49 -19.74 4.98
C PRO A 212 -11.43 -18.67 4.71
N ASP A 213 -11.82 -17.66 3.94
CA ASP A 213 -11.00 -16.47 3.74
C ASP A 213 -11.00 -15.63 5.02
N VAL A 214 -9.99 -14.77 5.15
CA VAL A 214 -9.96 -13.75 6.20
C VAL A 214 -9.89 -12.36 5.60
N GLY A 215 -10.55 -11.41 6.24
CA GLY A 215 -10.48 -9.98 5.93
C GLY A 215 -9.82 -9.20 7.06
N LEU A 216 -9.16 -8.10 6.70
CA LEU A 216 -8.72 -7.10 7.67
C LEU A 216 -9.85 -6.13 7.97
N THR A 217 -10.05 -5.82 9.24
CA THR A 217 -11.04 -4.86 9.72
C THR A 217 -10.37 -3.74 10.52
N TRP A 218 -11.03 -2.59 10.61
CA TRP A 218 -10.63 -1.44 11.40
C TRP A 218 -11.78 -1.01 12.31
N GLY A 219 -11.58 -1.11 13.62
CA GLY A 219 -12.64 -0.83 14.60
C GLY A 219 -13.86 -1.74 14.41
N GLY A 220 -13.64 -2.98 13.94
CA GLY A 220 -14.70 -3.95 13.65
C GLY A 220 -15.45 -3.73 12.34
N SER A 221 -15.09 -2.72 11.55
CA SER A 221 -15.64 -2.49 10.20
C SER A 221 -14.66 -2.88 9.12
N ASP A 222 -15.13 -3.19 7.92
CA ASP A 222 -14.25 -3.48 6.78
C ASP A 222 -13.35 -2.28 6.45
N ILE A 223 -12.06 -2.56 6.21
CA ILE A 223 -11.16 -1.56 5.63
C ILE A 223 -11.60 -1.32 4.18
N PRO A 224 -11.77 -0.05 3.74
CA PRO A 224 -12.11 0.24 2.36
C PRO A 224 -11.02 -0.28 1.41
N ASP A 225 -11.39 -0.67 0.20
CA ASP A 225 -10.38 -0.97 -0.81
C ASP A 225 -9.62 0.30 -1.26
N MET A 226 -8.46 0.10 -1.87
CA MET A 226 -7.57 1.19 -2.27
C MET A 226 -8.20 2.12 -3.32
N ASN A 227 -9.12 1.65 -4.16
CA ASN A 227 -9.78 2.54 -5.13
C ASN A 227 -10.73 3.51 -4.40
N CYS A 228 -11.45 3.03 -3.39
CA CYS A 228 -12.26 3.89 -2.51
C CYS A 228 -11.39 4.93 -1.78
N VAL A 229 -10.18 4.55 -1.37
CA VAL A 229 -9.21 5.46 -0.74
C VAL A 229 -8.69 6.49 -1.74
N GLU A 230 -8.30 6.08 -2.95
CA GLU A 230 -7.86 6.96 -4.04
C GLU A 230 -8.94 7.99 -4.39
N GLU A 231 -10.21 7.60 -4.42
CA GLU A 231 -11.34 8.50 -4.65
C GLU A 231 -11.50 9.53 -3.53
N LYS A 232 -11.40 9.11 -2.26
CA LYS A 232 -11.44 10.04 -1.11
C LYS A 232 -10.27 11.02 -1.13
N ILE A 233 -9.06 10.57 -1.47
CA ILE A 233 -7.89 11.43 -1.60
C ILE A 233 -8.12 12.45 -2.72
N SER A 234 -8.66 12.02 -3.86
CA SER A 234 -8.97 12.89 -5.00
C SER A 234 -10.03 13.94 -4.65
N GLN A 235 -11.05 13.57 -3.87
CA GLN A 235 -12.06 14.50 -3.37
C GLN A 235 -11.44 15.56 -2.44
N LYS A 236 -10.61 15.14 -1.49
CA LYS A 236 -9.88 16.08 -0.60
C LYS A 236 -8.94 16.99 -1.39
N GLU A 237 -8.25 16.48 -2.40
CA GLU A 237 -7.44 17.30 -3.31
C GLU A 237 -8.31 18.36 -4.00
N ALA A 238 -9.47 18.00 -4.53
CA ALA A 238 -10.36 18.93 -5.21
C ALA A 238 -10.92 20.00 -4.26
N GLU A 239 -11.32 19.62 -3.04
CA GLU A 239 -11.76 20.55 -1.98
C GLU A 239 -10.64 21.52 -1.59
N TRP A 240 -9.41 21.00 -1.49
CA TRP A 240 -8.24 21.80 -1.20
C TRP A 240 -7.97 22.81 -2.32
N LEU A 241 -7.85 22.35 -3.58
CA LEU A 241 -7.65 23.23 -4.74
C LEU A 241 -8.78 24.27 -4.87
N SER A 242 -10.01 23.90 -4.52
CA SER A 242 -11.15 24.82 -4.46
C SER A 242 -10.94 25.92 -3.42
N THR A 243 -10.48 25.56 -2.23
CA THR A 243 -10.14 26.52 -1.18
C THR A 243 -9.11 27.53 -1.68
N TRP A 244 -8.14 27.10 -2.48
CA TRP A 244 -7.11 27.99 -3.05
C TRP A 244 -7.53 28.74 -4.31
N GLY A 245 -8.73 28.51 -4.86
CA GLY A 245 -9.14 29.09 -6.15
C GLY A 245 -8.33 28.54 -7.33
N CYS A 246 -7.69 27.37 -7.16
CA CYS A 246 -6.73 26.77 -8.07
C CYS A 246 -7.31 25.57 -8.85
N GLN A 247 -8.63 25.41 -8.89
CA GLN A 247 -9.33 24.27 -9.50
C GLN A 247 -8.94 24.04 -10.97
N GLY A 248 -8.70 25.11 -11.72
CA GLY A 248 -8.34 25.09 -13.14
C GLY A 248 -6.85 24.94 -13.43
N LEU A 249 -5.99 24.86 -12.40
CA LEU A 249 -4.55 24.76 -12.64
C LEU A 249 -4.18 23.40 -13.26
N PRO A 250 -3.33 23.38 -14.31
CA PRO A 250 -2.66 22.17 -14.79
C PRO A 250 -1.89 21.46 -13.67
N GLU A 251 -1.75 20.14 -13.79
CA GLU A 251 -1.11 19.29 -12.76
C GLU A 251 0.31 19.75 -12.39
N THR A 252 1.12 20.16 -13.37
CA THR A 252 2.47 20.69 -13.15
C THR A 252 2.49 21.92 -12.24
N GLN A 253 1.47 22.77 -12.33
CA GLN A 253 1.36 23.98 -11.52
C GLN A 253 0.82 23.69 -10.12
N ARG A 254 -0.03 22.67 -9.97
CA ARG A 254 -0.45 22.18 -8.65
C ARG A 254 0.74 21.66 -7.86
N TYR A 255 1.63 20.92 -8.53
CA TYR A 255 2.88 20.43 -7.94
C TYR A 255 3.78 21.58 -7.47
N GLU A 256 3.90 22.62 -8.28
CA GLU A 256 4.70 23.79 -7.92
C GLU A 256 4.10 24.59 -6.76
N LEU A 257 2.76 24.69 -6.69
CA LEU A 257 2.05 25.30 -5.55
C LEU A 257 2.40 24.59 -4.24
N LEU A 258 2.39 23.25 -4.21
CA LEU A 258 2.84 22.48 -3.05
C LEU A 258 4.29 22.78 -2.70
N THR A 259 5.17 22.80 -3.71
CA THR A 259 6.60 23.08 -3.51
C THR A 259 6.83 24.47 -2.92
N VAL A 260 6.10 25.49 -3.37
CA VAL A 260 6.18 26.86 -2.81
C VAL A 260 5.62 26.88 -1.39
N LEU A 261 4.48 26.24 -1.15
CA LEU A 261 3.84 26.20 0.18
C LEU A 261 4.76 25.55 1.22
N GLU A 262 5.37 24.40 0.90
CA GLU A 262 6.27 23.69 1.80
C GLU A 262 7.55 24.46 2.10
N ASN A 263 8.13 25.13 1.08
CA ASN A 263 9.37 25.88 1.25
C ASN A 263 9.16 27.21 1.98
N SER A 264 8.04 27.89 1.72
CA SER A 264 7.78 29.23 2.27
C SER A 264 6.99 29.19 3.59
N TYR A 265 6.15 28.17 3.81
CA TYR A 265 5.27 28.07 4.97
C TYR A 265 5.10 26.62 5.47
N PRO A 266 6.18 25.97 5.97
CA PRO A 266 6.18 24.55 6.33
C PRO A 266 5.19 24.18 7.45
N GLU A 267 5.02 25.05 8.46
CA GLU A 267 4.05 24.83 9.54
C GLU A 267 2.60 24.88 9.03
N MET A 268 2.31 25.83 8.12
CA MET A 268 1.00 25.94 7.48
C MET A 268 0.75 24.75 6.55
N ALA A 269 1.77 24.32 5.79
CA ALA A 269 1.69 23.10 5.01
C ALA A 269 1.30 21.92 5.91
N ARG A 270 1.98 21.72 7.05
CA ARG A 270 1.61 20.66 8.01
C ARG A 270 0.19 20.80 8.53
N GLU A 271 -0.21 21.97 9.00
CA GLU A 271 -1.56 22.20 9.56
C GLU A 271 -2.67 21.98 8.52
N ILE A 272 -2.47 22.49 7.31
CA ILE A 272 -3.38 22.29 6.17
C ILE A 272 -3.43 20.81 5.77
N LEU A 273 -2.28 20.13 5.72
CA LEU A 273 -2.15 18.70 5.41
C LEU A 273 -2.70 17.80 6.52
N HIS A 274 -2.92 18.32 7.74
CA HIS A 274 -3.52 17.60 8.85
C HIS A 274 -4.99 17.99 9.10
N GLY A 275 -5.58 18.81 8.22
CA GLY A 275 -7.00 19.19 8.29
C GLY A 275 -7.32 20.20 9.39
N SER A 276 -6.33 20.93 9.89
CA SER A 276 -6.53 21.99 10.89
C SER A 276 -6.97 23.29 10.21
N VAL A 277 -7.96 23.97 10.80
CA VAL A 277 -8.37 25.32 10.40
C VAL A 277 -7.35 26.31 10.95
N ILE A 278 -6.70 27.08 10.07
CA ILE A 278 -5.68 28.05 10.45
C ILE A 278 -6.33 29.42 10.58
N GLU A 279 -6.34 29.98 11.79
CA GLU A 279 -6.67 31.39 12.01
C GLU A 279 -5.60 32.27 11.34
N ASP A 280 -6.01 33.30 10.59
CA ASP A 280 -5.16 34.19 9.77
C ASP A 280 -4.64 33.60 8.43
N SER A 281 -5.35 32.61 7.86
CA SER A 281 -4.98 32.00 6.58
C SER A 281 -5.04 32.96 5.38
N ASP A 282 -5.95 33.94 5.39
CA ASP A 282 -6.30 34.69 4.18
C ASP A 282 -5.18 35.63 3.69
N ALA A 283 -4.47 36.31 4.61
CA ALA A 283 -3.37 37.21 4.25
C ALA A 283 -2.15 36.43 3.69
N LYS A 284 -1.81 35.30 4.31
CA LYS A 284 -0.71 34.45 3.85
C LYS A 284 -1.06 33.71 2.56
N LYS A 285 -2.30 33.24 2.43
CA LYS A 285 -2.85 32.65 1.21
C LYS A 285 -2.79 33.64 0.04
N ALA A 286 -3.12 34.92 0.27
CA ALA A 286 -2.98 35.96 -0.74
C ALA A 286 -1.51 36.16 -1.19
N GLN A 287 -0.55 36.13 -0.26
CA GLN A 287 0.89 36.19 -0.59
C GLN A 287 1.35 34.99 -1.43
N ILE A 288 0.94 33.78 -1.06
CA ILE A 288 1.30 32.55 -1.80
C ILE A 288 0.68 32.56 -3.20
N LEU A 289 -0.58 32.96 -3.33
CA LEU A 289 -1.23 33.10 -4.64
C LEU A 289 -0.56 34.18 -5.50
N GLN A 290 -0.08 35.27 -4.90
CA GLN A 290 0.68 36.28 -5.61
C GLN A 290 2.03 35.74 -6.11
N LEU A 291 2.78 35.02 -5.26
CA LEU A 291 4.03 34.36 -5.66
C LEU A 291 3.83 33.39 -6.83
N LEU A 292 2.71 32.66 -6.83
CA LEU A 292 2.36 31.79 -7.95
C LEU A 292 2.03 32.56 -9.23
N LYS A 293 1.25 33.63 -9.14
CA LYS A 293 0.95 34.51 -10.29
C LYS A 293 2.23 35.10 -10.87
N ASP A 294 3.13 35.60 -10.02
CA ASP A 294 4.41 36.18 -10.44
C ASP A 294 5.31 35.15 -11.13
N LYS A 295 5.33 33.91 -10.61
CA LYS A 295 6.13 32.81 -11.14
C LYS A 295 5.61 32.27 -12.46
N PHE A 296 4.29 32.21 -12.63
CA PHE A 296 3.66 31.64 -13.83
C PHE A 296 3.15 32.67 -14.85
N LYS A 297 3.32 33.97 -14.56
CA LYS A 297 2.95 35.11 -15.43
C LYS A 297 1.48 35.11 -15.86
N TYR A 298 0.56 35.27 -14.91
CA TYR A 298 -0.82 35.69 -15.18
C TYR A 298 -1.19 36.89 -14.33
#